data_AF-A0A520H244-F1
#
_entry.id   AF-A0A520H244-F1
#
_cell.length_a   1.000
_cell.length_b   1.000
_cell.length_c   1.000
_cell.angle_alpha   90.00
_cell.angle_beta   90.00
_cell.angle_gamma   90.00
#
_symmetry.space_group_name_H-M   'P 1'
#
loop_
_entity.id
_entity.type
_entity.pdbx_description
1 polymer ?
#
loop_
_entity_poly.entity_id
_entity_poly.type
_entity_poly.pdbx_seq_one_letter_code
_entity_poly.pdbx_strand_id
1 'polypeptide(L)'
;MKTFSLLLSCLLFTSVLPAQTSHQLWLQEKLPAAVNVVASVRSPTLSIASDELVKNWQGKPGATITLKLAKNKLIRNDGFLLSESTVESNTETGILYGVFEMLRRQQTGQPISSQVFNPSYKNRLLNHWDNPNGSIERGYAGQSIFWRKDSSFVITQQDLHLWKEYARANASVGINGAVLNNVNASHLILTSDYLLRVKAIA
;
A
#
# COMPACT_ATOMS: atom_id res chain seq x y z
N MET A 1 -3.10 -68.39 17.34
CA MET A 1 -3.33 -68.03 15.92
C MET A 1 -4.65 -67.24 15.82
N LYS A 2 -4.71 -66.24 14.93
CA LYS A 2 -5.81 -65.32 14.56
C LYS A 2 -5.60 -63.88 15.08
N THR A 3 -4.67 -63.15 14.47
CA THR A 3 -4.85 -62.16 13.37
C THR A 3 -5.57 -60.88 13.82
N PHE A 4 -4.76 -59.90 14.22
CA PHE A 4 -5.15 -58.51 14.45
C PHE A 4 -5.37 -57.84 13.08
N SER A 5 -6.59 -57.40 12.78
CA SER A 5 -6.86 -56.60 11.57
C SER A 5 -6.51 -55.14 11.86
N LEU A 6 -5.46 -54.63 11.20
CA LEU A 6 -5.09 -53.22 11.24
C LEU A 6 -5.88 -52.49 10.13
N LEU A 7 -6.92 -51.76 10.49
CA LEU A 7 -7.61 -50.85 9.59
C LEU A 7 -6.72 -49.61 9.37
N LEU A 8 -6.08 -49.54 8.22
CA LEU A 8 -5.31 -48.37 7.79
C LEU A 8 -6.29 -47.31 7.26
N SER A 9 -6.66 -46.33 8.09
CA SER A 9 -7.45 -45.19 7.63
C SER A 9 -6.57 -44.25 6.81
N CYS A 10 -6.74 -44.25 5.50
CA CYS A 10 -6.11 -43.28 4.60
C CYS A 10 -6.85 -41.95 4.74
N LEU A 11 -6.34 -41.06 5.59
CA LEU A 11 -6.78 -39.66 5.67
C LEU A 11 -6.24 -38.91 4.44
N LEU A 12 -7.09 -38.77 3.42
CA LEU A 12 -6.88 -37.85 2.30
C LEU A 12 -6.96 -36.42 2.84
N PHE A 13 -5.83 -35.83 3.17
CA PHE A 13 -5.72 -34.39 3.38
C PHE A 13 -5.90 -33.68 2.04
N THR A 14 -7.14 -33.31 1.73
CA THR A 14 -7.39 -32.32 0.70
C THR A 14 -6.98 -30.96 1.27
N SER A 15 -5.85 -30.44 0.81
CA SER A 15 -5.47 -29.06 1.10
C SER A 15 -6.46 -28.14 0.36
N VAL A 16 -7.46 -27.67 1.09
CA VAL A 16 -8.33 -26.59 0.60
C VAL A 16 -7.45 -25.34 0.59
N LEU A 17 -6.93 -24.97 -0.57
CA LEU A 17 -6.28 -23.67 -0.74
C LEU A 17 -7.37 -22.60 -0.54
N PRO A 18 -7.21 -21.65 0.39
CA PRO A 18 -8.14 -20.55 0.51
C PRO A 18 -8.29 -19.83 -0.84
N ALA A 19 -9.54 -19.59 -1.24
CA ALA A 19 -9.82 -18.84 -2.45
C ALA A 19 -9.17 -17.46 -2.34
N GLN A 20 -8.39 -17.09 -3.36
CA GLN A 20 -7.74 -15.79 -3.39
C GLN A 20 -8.82 -14.71 -3.56
N THR A 21 -9.01 -13.88 -2.53
CA THR A 21 -9.86 -12.69 -2.66
C THR A 21 -9.07 -11.63 -3.41
N SER A 22 -9.72 -10.89 -4.32
CA SER A 22 -9.09 -9.80 -5.08
C SER A 22 -8.75 -8.56 -4.22
N HIS A 23 -8.87 -8.66 -2.90
CA HIS A 23 -8.72 -7.57 -1.94
C HIS A 23 -7.35 -6.88 -2.00
N GLN A 24 -6.28 -7.67 -2.17
CA GLN A 24 -4.90 -7.16 -2.19
C GLN A 24 -4.49 -6.53 -3.53
N LEU A 25 -5.38 -6.52 -4.54
CA LEU A 25 -5.11 -6.02 -5.88
C LEU A 25 -3.81 -6.63 -6.47
N TRP A 26 -2.87 -5.79 -6.88
CA TRP A 26 -1.55 -6.20 -7.41
C TRP A 26 -0.48 -6.37 -6.33
N LEU A 27 -0.78 -6.07 -5.05
CA LEU A 27 0.17 -6.14 -3.94
C LEU A 27 0.05 -7.45 -3.18
N GLN A 28 0.06 -8.56 -3.92
CA GLN A 28 -0.14 -9.90 -3.39
C GLN A 28 0.95 -10.27 -2.39
N GLU A 29 0.53 -10.72 -1.22
CA GLU A 29 1.43 -11.18 -0.17
C GLU A 29 1.98 -12.57 -0.51
N LYS A 30 3.32 -12.68 -0.49
CA LYS A 30 4.05 -13.94 -0.54
C LYS A 30 4.85 -14.07 0.74
N LEU A 31 5.23 -15.30 1.10
CA LEU A 31 6.11 -15.52 2.24
C LEU A 31 7.41 -14.70 2.06
N PRO A 32 7.71 -13.75 2.96
CA PRO A 32 8.86 -12.89 2.79
C PRO A 32 10.17 -13.60 3.18
N ALA A 33 11.23 -13.33 2.42
CA ALA A 33 12.59 -13.63 2.85
C ALA A 33 13.07 -12.60 3.88
N ALA A 34 13.98 -12.98 4.78
CA ALA A 34 14.53 -12.04 5.75
C ALA A 34 15.28 -10.89 5.06
N VAL A 35 15.10 -9.67 5.54
CA VAL A 35 15.80 -8.46 5.06
C VAL A 35 16.09 -7.53 6.24
N ASN A 36 17.27 -6.89 6.21
CA ASN A 36 17.63 -5.84 7.14
C ASN A 36 17.40 -4.49 6.46
N VAL A 37 16.62 -3.61 7.09
CA VAL A 37 16.35 -2.27 6.55
C VAL A 37 17.02 -1.21 7.41
N VAL A 38 17.83 -0.36 6.79
CA VAL A 38 18.55 0.73 7.46
C VAL A 38 18.04 2.06 6.91
N ALA A 39 17.28 2.80 7.72
CA ALA A 39 16.80 4.12 7.35
C ALA A 39 17.72 5.23 7.89
N SER A 40 18.03 6.19 7.03
CA SER A 40 18.87 7.36 7.35
C SER A 40 18.30 8.24 8.46
N VAL A 41 16.97 8.32 8.57
CA VAL A 41 16.25 9.05 9.62
C VAL A 41 15.03 8.24 10.08
N ARG A 42 14.50 8.56 11.27
CA ARG A 42 13.24 7.97 11.77
C ARG A 42 12.08 8.91 11.44
N SER A 43 11.12 8.43 10.67
CA SER A 43 9.88 9.15 10.37
C SER A 43 8.75 8.18 10.04
N PRO A 44 7.46 8.60 10.15
CA PRO A 44 6.34 7.73 9.83
C PRO A 44 6.39 7.17 8.40
N THR A 45 6.78 7.98 7.42
CA THR A 45 6.87 7.54 6.01
C THR A 45 7.97 6.51 5.80
N LEU A 46 9.14 6.68 6.43
CA LEU A 46 10.22 5.68 6.32
C LEU A 46 9.94 4.42 7.13
N SER A 47 9.18 4.51 8.22
CA SER A 47 8.66 3.33 8.92
C SER A 47 7.72 2.52 8.02
N ILE A 48 6.80 3.16 7.31
CA ILE A 48 5.94 2.49 6.32
C ILE A 48 6.78 1.84 5.22
N ALA A 49 7.76 2.57 4.65
CA ALA A 49 8.63 2.04 3.61
C ALA A 49 9.46 0.83 4.10
N SER A 50 9.92 0.86 5.35
CA SER A 50 10.65 -0.26 5.97
C SER A 50 9.74 -1.46 6.19
N ASP A 51 8.53 -1.23 6.69
CA ASP A 51 7.54 -2.28 6.90
C ASP A 51 7.13 -2.96 5.59
N GLU A 52 6.98 -2.19 4.50
CA GLU A 52 6.70 -2.75 3.17
C GLU A 52 7.82 -3.69 2.71
N LEU A 53 9.09 -3.32 2.89
CA LEU A 53 10.21 -4.19 2.59
C LEU A 53 10.17 -5.45 3.45
N VAL A 54 10.07 -5.31 4.78
CA VAL A 54 10.08 -6.47 5.71
C VAL A 54 8.96 -7.45 5.41
N LYS A 55 7.75 -6.96 5.10
CA LYS A 55 6.57 -7.80 4.86
C LYS A 55 6.56 -8.45 3.47
N ASN A 56 7.20 -7.84 2.48
CA ASN A 56 7.05 -8.24 1.08
C ASN A 56 8.37 -8.58 0.38
N TRP A 57 9.49 -8.68 1.10
CA TRP A 57 10.80 -8.95 0.51
C TRP A 57 10.83 -10.32 -0.18
N GLN A 58 11.18 -10.34 -1.46
CA GLN A 58 11.37 -11.57 -2.26
C GLN A 58 12.79 -11.66 -2.83
N GLY A 59 13.69 -10.78 -2.40
CA GLY A 59 15.09 -10.78 -2.80
C GLY A 59 15.93 -11.79 -2.00
N LYS A 60 17.25 -11.63 -2.07
CA LYS A 60 18.19 -12.51 -1.35
C LYS A 60 17.92 -12.47 0.17
N PRO A 61 17.77 -13.62 0.86
CA PRO A 61 17.65 -13.66 2.31
C PRO A 61 18.87 -13.03 3.01
N GLY A 62 18.61 -12.25 4.05
CA GLY A 62 19.63 -11.51 4.82
C GLY A 62 20.21 -10.29 4.12
N ALA A 63 19.66 -9.89 2.96
CA ALA A 63 20.07 -8.66 2.28
C ALA A 63 19.89 -7.44 3.20
N THR A 64 20.73 -6.42 3.00
CA THR A 64 20.59 -5.14 3.70
C THR A 64 20.21 -4.06 2.69
N ILE A 65 19.09 -3.39 2.94
CA ILE A 65 18.58 -2.31 2.10
C ILE A 65 18.67 -0.99 2.87
N THR A 66 19.31 -0.01 2.25
CA THR A 66 19.45 1.33 2.83
C THR A 66 18.43 2.30 2.24
N LEU A 67 17.65 2.95 3.10
CA LEU A 67 16.72 4.02 2.77
C LEU A 67 17.39 5.37 3.04
N LYS A 68 17.92 6.00 2.00
CA LYS A 68 18.82 7.16 2.08
C LYS A 68 18.12 8.45 1.68
N LEU A 69 17.86 9.31 2.67
CA LEU A 69 17.39 10.67 2.43
C LEU A 69 18.61 11.56 2.19
N ALA A 70 18.86 11.93 0.94
CA ALA A 70 20.03 12.72 0.56
C ALA A 70 19.75 13.61 -0.65
N LYS A 71 20.39 14.79 -0.66
CA LYS A 71 20.30 15.74 -1.77
C LYS A 71 21.03 15.20 -3.00
N ASN A 72 20.27 15.00 -4.08
CA ASN A 72 20.76 14.58 -5.39
C ASN A 72 20.13 15.45 -6.48
N LYS A 73 20.96 16.12 -7.28
CA LYS A 73 20.52 17.07 -8.32
C LYS A 73 19.81 16.40 -9.50
N LEU A 74 20.01 15.10 -9.70
CA LEU A 74 19.34 14.33 -10.75
C LEU A 74 17.90 13.96 -10.37
N ILE A 75 17.59 13.96 -9.07
CA ILE A 75 16.28 13.64 -8.54
C ILE A 75 15.42 14.91 -8.49
N ARG A 76 14.23 14.86 -9.07
CA ARG A 76 13.25 15.95 -9.13
C ARG A 76 11.99 15.55 -8.37
N ASN A 77 11.36 16.51 -7.70
CA ASN A 77 10.14 16.29 -6.91
C ASN A 77 10.30 15.10 -5.94
N ASP A 78 9.35 14.17 -5.98
CA ASP A 78 9.29 12.90 -5.28
C ASP A 78 9.89 11.73 -6.10
N GLY A 79 10.84 12.01 -6.98
CA GLY A 79 11.64 11.00 -7.66
C GLY A 79 12.60 10.27 -6.71
N PHE A 80 13.29 9.24 -7.20
CA PHE A 80 14.25 8.45 -6.44
C PHE A 80 15.34 7.87 -7.35
N LEU A 81 16.47 7.52 -6.75
CA LEU A 81 17.48 6.64 -7.34
C LEU A 81 17.32 5.26 -6.71
N LEU A 82 17.21 4.25 -7.55
CA LEU A 82 17.15 2.85 -7.14
C LEU A 82 18.46 2.17 -7.52
N SER A 83 19.02 1.39 -6.61
CA SER A 83 20.11 0.45 -6.85
C SER A 83 19.85 -0.86 -6.09
N GLU A 84 20.68 -1.88 -6.29
CA GLU A 84 20.46 -3.23 -5.72
C GLU A 84 20.25 -3.25 -4.20
N SER A 85 20.94 -2.39 -3.47
CA SER A 85 20.91 -2.32 -2.00
C SER A 85 20.50 -0.97 -1.43
N THR A 86 20.07 -0.02 -2.26
CA THR A 86 19.76 1.34 -1.79
C THR A 86 18.59 1.95 -2.55
N VAL A 87 17.75 2.66 -1.82
CA VAL A 87 16.77 3.60 -2.35
C VAL A 87 17.14 4.98 -1.82
N GLU A 88 17.51 5.90 -2.71
CA GLU A 88 17.89 7.27 -2.38
C GLU A 88 16.85 8.26 -2.92
N SER A 89 16.49 9.27 -2.13
CA SER A 89 15.67 10.39 -2.62
C SER A 89 15.94 11.68 -1.86
N ASN A 90 15.52 12.79 -2.48
CA ASN A 90 15.43 14.10 -1.85
C ASN A 90 14.28 14.20 -0.84
N THR A 91 13.30 13.30 -0.90
CA THR A 91 12.09 13.30 -0.05
C THR A 91 11.80 11.91 0.51
N GLU A 92 11.12 11.84 1.65
CA GLU A 92 10.72 10.57 2.25
C GLU A 92 9.68 9.84 1.38
N THR A 93 8.79 10.58 0.73
CA THR A 93 7.80 10.03 -0.21
C THR A 93 8.48 9.40 -1.43
N GLY A 94 9.55 10.02 -1.96
CA GLY A 94 10.31 9.41 -3.05
C GLY A 94 10.98 8.11 -2.65
N ILE A 95 11.46 7.99 -1.40
CA ILE A 95 11.94 6.71 -0.86
C ILE A 95 10.81 5.67 -0.83
N LEU A 96 9.62 6.03 -0.36
CA LEU A 96 8.47 5.12 -0.34
C LEU A 96 8.13 4.62 -1.75
N TYR A 97 8.13 5.49 -2.75
CA TYR A 97 7.91 5.10 -4.15
C TYR A 97 9.02 4.20 -4.69
N GLY A 98 10.27 4.47 -4.32
CA GLY A 98 11.40 3.63 -4.70
C GLY A 98 11.38 2.24 -4.07
N VAL A 99 10.87 2.11 -2.84
CA VAL A 99 10.60 0.82 -2.22
C VAL A 99 9.55 0.04 -3.00
N PHE A 100 8.45 0.68 -3.40
CA PHE A 100 7.43 0.00 -4.21
C PHE A 100 7.95 -0.40 -5.60
N GLU A 101 8.79 0.40 -6.25
CA GLU A 101 9.47 -0.02 -7.49
C GLU A 101 10.40 -1.21 -7.24
N MET A 102 11.18 -1.21 -6.16
CA MET A 102 12.06 -2.33 -5.80
C MET A 102 11.26 -3.62 -5.62
N LEU A 103 10.17 -3.58 -4.86
CA LEU A 103 9.26 -4.71 -4.66
C LEU A 103 8.61 -5.15 -5.97
N ARG A 104 8.16 -4.21 -6.81
CA ARG A 104 7.59 -4.49 -8.12
C ARG A 104 8.59 -5.20 -9.04
N ARG A 105 9.85 -4.78 -9.05
CA ARG A 105 10.90 -5.45 -9.85
C ARG A 105 11.11 -6.90 -9.41
N GLN A 106 11.11 -7.16 -8.10
CA GLN A 106 11.17 -8.53 -7.58
C GLN A 106 9.95 -9.36 -7.98
N GLN A 107 8.75 -8.80 -7.87
CA GLN A 107 7.51 -9.48 -8.25
C GLN A 107 7.42 -9.79 -9.75
N THR A 108 8.03 -8.95 -10.59
CA THR A 108 7.99 -9.05 -12.06
C THR A 108 9.25 -9.68 -12.67
N GLY A 109 10.22 -10.08 -11.86
CA GLY A 109 11.49 -10.67 -12.32
C GLY A 109 12.39 -9.70 -13.08
N GLN A 110 12.20 -8.39 -12.90
CA GLN A 110 13.01 -7.36 -13.55
C GLN A 110 14.32 -7.14 -12.77
N PRO A 111 15.47 -6.98 -13.45
CA PRO A 111 16.74 -6.71 -12.79
C PRO A 111 16.71 -5.33 -12.11
N ILE A 112 17.43 -5.19 -10.99
CA ILE A 112 17.64 -3.90 -10.35
C ILE A 112 19.02 -3.39 -10.74
N SER A 113 19.07 -2.20 -11.33
CA SER A 113 20.31 -1.50 -11.67
C SER A 113 20.24 -0.06 -11.18
N SER A 114 21.38 0.61 -11.08
CA SER A 114 21.44 2.01 -10.67
C SER A 114 20.72 2.89 -11.70
N GLN A 115 19.55 3.40 -11.34
CA GLN A 115 18.70 4.20 -12.23
C GLN A 115 17.93 5.26 -11.45
N VAL A 116 17.80 6.46 -12.04
CA VAL A 116 16.99 7.55 -11.51
C VAL A 116 15.59 7.52 -12.12
N PHE A 117 14.57 7.65 -11.28
CA PHE A 117 13.17 7.73 -11.64
C PHE A 117 12.62 9.07 -11.19
N ASN A 118 12.08 9.84 -12.13
CA ASN A 118 11.45 11.12 -11.84
C ASN A 118 10.01 11.10 -12.38
N PRO A 119 9.02 11.54 -11.60
CA PRO A 119 7.66 11.64 -12.10
C PRO A 119 7.55 12.80 -13.08
N SER A 120 6.84 12.55 -14.19
CA SER A 120 6.56 13.58 -15.20
C SER A 120 5.61 14.67 -14.69
N TYR A 121 4.74 14.33 -13.74
CA TYR A 121 3.73 15.24 -13.19
C TYR A 121 3.88 15.39 -11.67
N LYS A 122 3.79 16.64 -11.21
CA LYS A 122 3.82 16.96 -9.77
C LYS A 122 2.57 16.46 -9.05
N ASN A 123 1.40 16.64 -9.64
CA ASN A 123 0.12 16.23 -9.06
C ASN A 123 -0.37 14.98 -9.80
N ARG A 124 -0.57 13.88 -9.07
CA ARG A 124 -1.03 12.60 -9.60
C ARG A 124 -2.16 12.15 -8.70
N LEU A 125 -3.35 12.67 -8.99
CA LEU A 125 -4.50 12.66 -8.10
C LEU A 125 -5.58 11.71 -8.59
N LEU A 126 -6.34 11.13 -7.67
CA LEU A 126 -7.61 10.47 -7.96
C LEU A 126 -8.78 11.35 -7.55
N ASN A 127 -9.84 11.36 -8.36
CA ASN A 127 -11.10 12.02 -8.03
C ASN A 127 -12.16 10.97 -7.71
N HIS A 128 -12.77 11.10 -6.54
CA HIS A 128 -13.89 10.26 -6.12
C HIS A 128 -15.19 11.02 -6.32
N TRP A 129 -16.20 10.34 -6.84
CA TRP A 129 -17.53 10.92 -7.05
C TRP A 129 -18.48 10.55 -5.91
N ASP A 130 -17.94 10.60 -4.69
CA ASP A 130 -18.60 10.06 -3.51
C ASP A 130 -19.44 11.13 -2.83
N ASN A 131 -20.66 10.75 -2.47
CA ASN A 131 -21.62 11.61 -1.79
C ASN A 131 -21.52 11.44 -0.27
N PRO A 132 -21.83 12.49 0.52
CA PRO A 132 -21.81 12.43 1.98
C PRO A 132 -22.67 11.32 2.61
N ASN A 133 -23.68 10.81 1.89
CA ASN A 133 -24.54 9.72 2.34
C ASN A 133 -23.95 8.32 2.06
N GLY A 134 -22.76 8.24 1.46
CA GLY A 134 -22.05 7.00 1.13
C GLY A 134 -22.36 6.42 -0.26
N SER A 135 -23.28 6.99 -1.04
CA SER A 135 -23.44 6.60 -2.44
C SER A 135 -22.32 7.20 -3.31
N ILE A 136 -22.05 6.58 -4.46
CA ILE A 136 -21.06 7.07 -5.41
C ILE A 136 -21.77 7.35 -6.74
N GLU A 137 -21.65 8.56 -7.26
CA GLU A 137 -22.15 8.89 -8.59
C GLU A 137 -21.29 8.20 -9.65
N ARG A 138 -21.95 7.42 -10.52
CA ARG A 138 -21.28 6.50 -11.48
C ARG A 138 -20.38 5.46 -10.80
N GLY A 139 -20.68 5.09 -9.55
CA GLY A 139 -19.99 4.02 -8.85
C GLY A 139 -20.58 2.64 -9.16
N TYR A 140 -19.70 1.69 -9.50
CA TYR A 140 -20.07 0.30 -9.81
C TYR A 140 -19.40 -0.73 -8.89
N ALA A 141 -18.66 -0.27 -7.86
CA ALA A 141 -17.83 -1.11 -6.99
C ALA A 141 -18.29 -1.07 -5.52
N GLY A 142 -19.55 -0.74 -5.26
CA GLY A 142 -20.12 -0.63 -3.90
C GLY A 142 -20.26 0.80 -3.41
N GLN A 143 -20.24 0.96 -2.09
CA GLN A 143 -20.40 2.25 -1.39
C GLN A 143 -19.05 2.94 -1.18
N SER A 144 -19.10 4.23 -0.84
CA SER A 144 -17.93 5.01 -0.50
C SER A 144 -17.14 4.39 0.66
N ILE A 145 -15.81 4.36 0.52
CA ILE A 145 -14.91 3.97 1.61
C ILE A 145 -14.68 5.13 2.60
N PHE A 146 -15.00 6.36 2.21
CA PHE A 146 -14.78 7.57 3.01
C PHE A 146 -16.04 7.99 3.75
N TRP A 147 -17.20 7.92 3.08
CA TRP A 147 -18.46 8.47 3.59
C TRP A 147 -19.49 7.38 3.82
N ARG A 148 -20.28 7.54 4.87
CA ARG A 148 -21.49 6.76 5.10
C ARG A 148 -22.48 7.58 5.87
N LYS A 149 -23.77 7.35 5.64
CA LYS A 149 -24.86 7.99 6.38
C LYS A 149 -25.07 7.28 7.73
N ASP A 150 -24.12 7.38 8.65
CA ASP A 150 -24.36 7.08 10.06
C ASP A 150 -24.44 8.37 10.88
N SER A 151 -25.23 8.36 11.96
CA SER A 151 -25.48 9.56 12.78
C SER A 151 -24.32 9.93 13.70
N SER A 152 -23.28 9.10 13.78
CA SER A 152 -22.22 9.23 14.79
C SER A 152 -20.88 9.68 14.21
N PHE A 153 -20.68 9.64 12.89
CA PHE A 153 -19.40 9.92 12.22
C PHE A 153 -18.21 9.12 12.80
N VAL A 154 -18.49 8.05 13.55
CA VAL A 154 -17.48 7.30 14.30
C VAL A 154 -16.49 6.70 13.32
N ILE A 155 -15.22 6.91 13.63
CA ILE A 155 -14.09 6.31 12.91
C ILE A 155 -13.80 4.97 13.58
N THR A 156 -14.06 3.90 12.85
CA THR A 156 -13.84 2.52 13.31
C THR A 156 -12.44 2.05 12.93
N GLN A 157 -11.97 0.97 13.56
CA GLN A 157 -10.72 0.32 13.16
C GLN A 157 -10.79 -0.22 11.73
N GLN A 158 -11.97 -0.65 11.28
CA GLN A 158 -12.18 -1.10 9.91
C GLN A 158 -11.99 0.04 8.89
N ASP A 159 -12.47 1.25 9.21
CA ASP A 159 -12.25 2.42 8.36
C ASP A 159 -10.77 2.74 8.22
N LEU A 160 -10.06 2.82 9.36
CA LEU A 160 -8.62 3.09 9.39
C LEU A 160 -7.82 2.02 8.64
N HIS A 161 -8.22 0.75 8.74
CA HIS A 161 -7.61 -0.33 8.00
C HIS A 161 -7.81 -0.15 6.49
N LEU A 162 -9.05 0.05 6.05
CA LEU A 162 -9.38 0.22 4.64
C LEU A 162 -8.73 1.47 4.02
N TRP A 163 -8.65 2.59 4.76
CA TRP A 163 -7.97 3.81 4.30
C TRP A 163 -6.47 3.60 4.16
N LYS A 164 -5.84 2.84 5.06
CA LYS A 164 -4.43 2.46 4.93
C LYS A 164 -4.18 1.58 3.72
N GLU A 165 -5.06 0.61 3.45
CA GLU A 165 -4.95 -0.24 2.26
C GLU A 165 -5.15 0.55 0.97
N TYR A 166 -6.14 1.45 0.95
CA TYR A 166 -6.33 2.41 -0.14
C TYR A 166 -5.08 3.27 -0.36
N ALA A 167 -4.52 3.86 0.71
CA ALA A 167 -3.30 4.67 0.63
C ALA A 167 -2.10 3.86 0.13
N ARG A 168 -1.94 2.62 0.61
CA ARG A 168 -0.88 1.68 0.19
C ARG A 168 -0.98 1.36 -1.31
N ALA A 169 -2.17 1.01 -1.79
CA ALA A 169 -2.40 0.74 -3.21
C ALA A 169 -2.02 1.94 -4.08
N ASN A 170 -2.48 3.14 -3.71
CA ASN A 170 -2.19 4.38 -4.44
C ASN A 170 -0.70 4.74 -4.41
N ALA A 171 -0.06 4.66 -3.24
CA ALA A 171 1.37 4.95 -3.11
C ALA A 171 2.22 3.99 -3.95
N SER A 172 1.82 2.72 -4.09
CA SER A 172 2.56 1.73 -4.86
C SER A 172 2.70 2.02 -6.36
N VAL A 173 1.78 2.85 -6.89
CA VAL A 173 1.79 3.31 -8.28
C VAL A 173 2.10 4.81 -8.37
N GLY A 174 2.52 5.43 -7.26
CA GLY A 174 2.96 6.81 -7.20
C GLY A 174 1.84 7.86 -7.18
N ILE A 175 0.57 7.51 -6.96
CA ILE A 175 -0.49 8.50 -6.73
C ILE A 175 -0.18 9.24 -5.42
N ASN A 176 -0.34 10.56 -5.42
CA ASN A 176 0.07 11.43 -4.31
C ASN A 176 -1.03 12.34 -3.75
N GLY A 177 -2.28 12.08 -4.11
CA GLY A 177 -3.41 12.72 -3.47
C GLY A 177 -4.75 12.20 -3.99
N ALA A 178 -5.82 12.56 -3.29
CA ALA A 178 -7.17 12.19 -3.65
C ALA A 178 -8.15 13.33 -3.33
N VAL A 179 -9.12 13.54 -4.21
CA VAL A 179 -10.30 14.38 -3.95
C VAL A 179 -11.41 13.44 -3.49
N LEU A 180 -11.83 13.59 -2.23
CA LEU A 180 -12.64 12.59 -1.54
C LEU A 180 -14.14 12.69 -1.85
N ASN A 181 -14.61 13.78 -2.47
CA ASN A 181 -16.03 14.07 -2.64
C ASN A 181 -16.40 14.35 -4.09
N ASN A 182 -17.68 14.12 -4.37
CA ASN A 182 -18.29 14.40 -5.66
C ASN A 182 -18.09 15.84 -6.14
N VAL A 183 -17.90 15.99 -7.45
CA VAL A 183 -17.84 17.28 -8.16
C VAL A 183 -19.18 18.00 -8.11
N ASN A 184 -20.30 17.26 -8.03
CA ASN A 184 -21.60 17.79 -7.63
C ASN A 184 -21.60 18.02 -6.10
N ALA A 185 -20.79 19.00 -5.68
CA ALA A 185 -20.34 19.14 -4.31
C ALA A 185 -21.46 19.52 -3.35
N SER A 186 -21.46 18.86 -2.18
CA SER A 186 -22.31 19.22 -1.06
C SER A 186 -21.54 20.14 -0.11
N HIS A 187 -22.19 21.21 0.35
CA HIS A 187 -21.64 22.12 1.36
C HIS A 187 -21.34 21.42 2.70
N LEU A 188 -21.94 20.25 2.95
CA LEU A 188 -21.71 19.44 4.16
C LEU A 188 -20.23 19.10 4.37
N ILE A 189 -19.45 18.93 3.30
CA ILE A 189 -18.01 18.62 3.39
C ILE A 189 -17.22 19.69 4.17
N LEU A 190 -17.75 20.91 4.27
CA LEU A 190 -17.12 22.02 4.98
C LEU A 190 -17.59 22.18 6.43
N THR A 191 -18.49 21.33 6.94
CA THR A 191 -18.92 21.38 8.34
C THR A 191 -17.93 20.67 9.25
N SER A 192 -17.97 20.98 10.55
CA SER A 192 -17.02 20.48 11.54
C SER A 192 -16.90 18.95 11.56
N ASP A 193 -18.02 18.22 11.51
CA ASP A 193 -18.02 16.75 11.58
C ASP A 193 -17.34 16.13 10.36
N TYR A 194 -17.60 16.67 9.16
CA TYR A 194 -16.94 16.21 7.94
C TYR A 194 -15.45 16.57 7.95
N LEU A 195 -15.08 17.77 8.40
CA LEU A 195 -13.67 18.17 8.50
C LEU A 195 -12.89 17.31 9.51
N LEU A 196 -13.49 16.93 10.64
CA LEU A 196 -12.89 16.00 11.60
C LEU A 196 -12.66 14.62 10.98
N ARG A 197 -13.60 14.14 10.17
CA ARG A 197 -13.44 12.86 9.44
C ARG A 197 -12.38 12.97 8.34
N VAL A 198 -12.33 14.06 7.57
CA VAL A 198 -11.26 14.33 6.60
C VAL A 198 -9.89 14.32 7.28
N LYS A 199 -9.77 14.95 8.46
CA LYS A 199 -8.54 14.94 9.24
C LYS A 199 -8.10 13.54 9.69
N ALA A 200 -9.02 12.60 9.86
CA ALA A 200 -8.67 11.22 10.19
C ALA A 200 -8.26 10.39 8.97
N ILE A 201 -8.71 10.79 7.77
CA ILE A 201 -8.31 10.18 6.49
C ILE A 201 -6.92 10.67 6.07
N ALA A 202 -6.62 11.96 6.30
CA ALA A 202 -5.37 12.64 5.94
C ALA A 202 -4.22 12.34 6.91
#